data_AF-A0A7S2LJI2-F1
#
_entry.id   AF-A0A7S2LJI2-F1
#
_cell.length_a   1.000
_cell.length_b   1.000
_cell.length_c   1.000
_cell.angle_alpha   90.00
_cell.angle_beta   90.00
_cell.angle_gamma   90.00
#
_symmetry.space_group_name_H-M   'P 1'
#
loop_
_entity.id
_entity.type
_entity.pdbx_description
1 polymer ?
#
loop_
_entity_poly.entity_id
_entity_poly.type
_entity_poly.pdbx_seq_one_letter_code
_entity_poly.pdbx_strand_id
1 'polypeptide(L)'
;NIMSNEIGCKDMDTLINMGFHKQSARSALDWSGGNLSVALDYLLSGSVEDQTREEARTHQHAAATDTDATDENIDGSNNTHGYIVHSELSQYSLPNGRSACTCIALKAASFLLLDADLRPNKQVGKISPEVLSDCIMEGVQSYQAIIETGSTSSASTVEHMSPEEVLSKFPGTISEKIKVLSLQSGVLLSSPPSLSAPSGIYDCLANSCLRNSGIDPCCSVGVILVKPPETVLIILPPLSSDGGSFILVDSHPRPPVCAGSYAQVFPTLEDLCQKLSSIFPAVDLGPDVGEMIAMMYNSFDAYVLQVKGGDTDT
;
A
#
# COMPACT_ATOMS: atom_id res chain seq x y z
N ASN A 1 27.08 -16.78 32.27
CA ASN A 1 25.89 -16.83 31.39
C ASN A 1 24.63 -17.31 32.13
N ILE A 2 24.44 -16.91 33.40
CA ILE A 2 23.28 -17.29 34.23
C ILE A 2 22.32 -16.10 34.41
N MET A 3 22.80 -14.87 34.21
CA MET A 3 21.96 -13.66 34.31
C MET A 3 21.05 -13.40 33.10
N SER A 4 21.27 -14.07 31.97
CA SER A 4 20.44 -13.87 30.77
C SER A 4 19.10 -14.61 30.82
N ASN A 5 18.93 -15.61 31.70
CA ASN A 5 17.68 -16.36 31.81
C ASN A 5 16.63 -15.73 32.73
N GLU A 6 17.02 -14.87 33.68
CA GLU A 6 16.06 -14.23 34.60
C GLU A 6 15.30 -13.07 33.96
N ILE A 7 15.89 -12.38 32.99
CA ILE A 7 15.28 -11.23 32.32
C ILE A 7 14.10 -11.69 31.44
N GLY A 8 14.27 -12.79 30.69
CA GLY A 8 13.21 -13.32 29.82
C GLY A 8 11.93 -13.76 30.54
N CYS A 9 11.99 -14.08 31.83
CA CYS A 9 10.80 -14.51 32.57
C CYS A 9 9.84 -13.35 32.88
N LYS A 10 10.37 -12.17 33.24
CA LYS A 10 9.54 -11.00 33.60
C LYS A 10 8.83 -10.40 32.39
N ASP A 11 9.50 -10.37 31.24
CA ASP A 11 8.94 -9.83 30.01
C ASP A 11 7.84 -10.75 29.46
N MET A 12 8.01 -12.07 29.58
CA MET A 12 6.98 -13.04 29.22
C MET A 12 5.73 -12.92 30.10
N ASP A 13 5.90 -12.78 31.43
CA ASP A 13 4.78 -12.55 32.35
C ASP A 13 4.06 -11.22 32.04
N THR A 14 4.80 -10.18 31.64
CA THR A 14 4.22 -8.90 31.23
C THR A 14 3.31 -9.05 30.01
N LEU A 15 3.77 -9.73 28.95
CA LEU A 15 2.96 -9.96 27.75
C LEU A 15 1.71 -10.82 28.03
N ILE A 16 1.84 -11.85 28.88
CA ILE A 16 0.69 -12.68 29.27
C ILE A 16 -0.34 -11.86 30.06
N ASN A 17 0.12 -11.00 30.98
CA ASN A 17 -0.75 -10.12 31.76
C ASN A 17 -1.44 -9.06 30.89
N MET A 18 -0.88 -8.72 29.73
CA MET A 18 -1.51 -7.87 28.72
C MET A 18 -2.56 -8.61 27.87
N GLY A 19 -2.75 -9.91 28.06
CA GLY A 19 -3.76 -10.72 27.39
C GLY A 19 -3.25 -11.52 26.18
N PHE A 20 -1.96 -11.47 25.87
CA PHE A 20 -1.41 -12.28 24.78
C PHE A 20 -1.27 -13.76 25.19
N HIS A 21 -1.52 -14.67 24.25
CA HIS A 21 -1.35 -16.09 24.48
C HIS A 21 0.12 -16.43 24.77
N LYS A 22 0.38 -17.29 25.74
CA LYS A 22 1.74 -17.62 26.22
C LYS A 22 2.69 -18.08 25.10
N GLN A 23 2.18 -18.85 24.14
CA GLN A 23 2.98 -19.33 23.02
C GLN A 23 3.36 -18.20 22.07
N SER A 24 2.42 -17.30 21.75
CA SER A 24 2.67 -16.12 20.91
C SER A 24 3.65 -15.16 21.58
N ALA A 25 3.48 -14.90 22.88
CA ALA A 25 4.40 -14.08 23.67
C ALA A 25 5.83 -14.64 23.67
N ARG A 26 5.98 -15.97 23.78
CA ARG A 26 7.28 -16.63 23.72
C ARG A 26 7.91 -16.50 22.33
N SER A 27 7.18 -16.80 21.26
CA SER A 27 7.69 -16.66 19.90
C SER A 27 8.10 -15.23 19.58
N ALA A 28 7.33 -14.25 20.04
CA ALA A 28 7.63 -12.83 19.87
C ALA A 28 8.92 -12.42 20.60
N LEU A 29 9.13 -12.89 21.83
CA LEU A 29 10.35 -12.63 22.60
C LEU A 29 11.56 -13.36 22.02
N ASP A 30 11.40 -14.60 21.54
CA ASP A 30 12.47 -15.33 20.87
C ASP A 30 12.88 -14.62 19.56
N TRP A 31 11.90 -14.16 18.76
CA TRP A 31 12.15 -13.39 17.54
C TRP A 31 12.81 -12.04 17.81
N SER A 32 12.39 -11.34 18.87
CA SER A 32 12.93 -10.02 19.21
C SER A 32 14.27 -10.06 19.96
N GLY A 33 14.84 -11.24 20.19
CA GLY A 33 16.07 -11.40 20.98
C GLY A 33 15.88 -10.99 22.45
N GLY A 34 14.68 -11.16 23.00
CA GLY A 34 14.31 -10.80 24.37
C GLY A 34 13.95 -9.32 24.55
N ASN A 35 13.79 -8.54 23.47
CA ASN A 35 13.37 -7.15 23.57
C ASN A 35 11.84 -7.05 23.66
N LEU A 36 11.32 -6.69 24.84
CA LEU A 36 9.87 -6.58 25.09
C LEU A 36 9.16 -5.61 24.14
N SER A 37 9.74 -4.44 23.86
CA SER A 37 9.11 -3.42 23.01
C SER A 37 8.90 -3.93 21.58
N VAL A 38 9.93 -4.59 21.04
CA VAL A 38 9.89 -5.18 19.69
C VAL A 38 8.97 -6.41 19.64
N ALA A 39 8.94 -7.23 20.69
CA ALA A 39 8.01 -8.35 20.80
C ALA A 39 6.54 -7.88 20.83
N LEU A 40 6.28 -6.74 21.46
CA LEU A 40 4.94 -6.16 21.57
C LEU A 40 4.46 -5.59 20.23
N ASP A 41 5.35 -4.90 19.50
CA ASP A 41 5.09 -4.44 18.12
C ASP A 41 4.82 -5.63 17.17
N TYR A 42 5.58 -6.71 17.33
CA TYR A 42 5.36 -7.96 16.59
C TYR A 42 4.01 -8.63 16.91
N LEU A 43 3.59 -8.63 18.18
CA LEU A 43 2.29 -9.20 18.60
C LEU A 43 1.10 -8.35 18.14
N LEU A 44 1.24 -7.02 18.16
CA LEU A 44 0.19 -6.09 17.74
C LEU A 44 0.03 -6.04 16.21
N SER A 45 1.10 -6.33 15.45
CA SER A 45 1.05 -6.38 13.99
C SER A 45 0.40 -7.66 13.41
N GLY A 46 -0.04 -8.60 14.26
CA GLY A 46 -0.86 -9.74 13.85
C GLY A 46 -0.11 -10.90 13.17
N SER A 47 1.22 -10.95 13.27
CA SER A 47 2.07 -11.89 12.51
C SER A 47 2.00 -13.37 12.96
N VAL A 48 1.28 -13.73 14.03
CA VAL A 48 1.51 -15.01 14.73
C VAL A 48 0.55 -16.15 14.34
N GLU A 49 -0.56 -15.88 13.67
CA GLU A 49 -1.63 -16.89 13.58
C GLU A 49 -1.44 -17.98 12.51
N ASP A 50 -0.54 -17.84 11.54
CA ASP A 50 -0.45 -18.81 10.43
C ASP A 50 0.60 -19.93 10.61
N GLN A 51 1.66 -19.76 11.39
CA GLN A 51 2.74 -20.77 11.45
C GLN A 51 2.37 -22.04 12.25
N THR A 52 1.55 -21.92 13.29
CA THR A 52 1.15 -23.09 14.11
C THR A 52 0.12 -24.01 13.44
N ARG A 53 -0.51 -23.58 12.33
CA ARG A 53 -1.47 -24.41 11.58
C ARG A 53 -0.82 -25.21 10.44
N GLU A 54 0.33 -24.76 9.94
CA GLU A 54 1.09 -25.42 8.88
C GLU A 54 1.81 -26.68 9.39
N GLU A 55 2.45 -26.63 10.57
CA GLU A 55 3.21 -27.77 11.13
C GLU A 55 2.33 -28.98 11.52
N ALA A 56 1.03 -28.79 11.72
CA ALA A 56 0.09 -29.89 11.94
C ALA A 56 -0.31 -30.63 10.65
N ARG A 57 0.01 -30.09 9.47
CA ARG A 57 -0.30 -30.71 8.16
C ARG A 57 0.89 -31.38 7.49
N THR A 58 2.12 -31.06 7.88
CA THR A 58 3.34 -31.52 7.18
C THR A 58 3.77 -32.96 7.52
N HIS A 59 3.10 -33.67 8.43
CA HIS A 59 3.43 -35.07 8.77
C HIS A 59 2.64 -36.15 8.02
N GLN A 60 1.92 -35.83 6.92
CA GLN A 60 1.14 -36.83 6.18
C GLN A 60 1.43 -37.05 4.69
N HIS A 61 2.42 -36.38 4.07
CA HIS A 61 2.77 -36.67 2.68
C HIS A 61 4.28 -36.69 2.43
N ALA A 62 4.89 -37.87 2.62
CA ALA A 62 6.21 -38.18 2.10
C ALA A 62 6.11 -39.41 1.19
N ALA A 63 5.85 -39.20 -0.11
CA ALA A 63 6.15 -40.16 -1.17
C ALA A 63 6.05 -39.49 -2.56
N ALA A 64 7.21 -39.35 -3.22
CA ALA A 64 7.46 -39.31 -4.67
C ALA A 64 6.81 -38.14 -5.47
N THR A 65 7.35 -37.53 -6.52
CA THR A 65 8.31 -37.94 -7.56
C THR A 65 8.83 -36.70 -8.29
N ASP A 66 10.02 -36.87 -8.85
CA ASP A 66 10.71 -36.16 -9.93
C ASP A 66 9.83 -35.83 -11.17
N THR A 67 9.88 -34.60 -11.69
CA THR A 67 9.61 -34.15 -13.09
C THR A 67 9.85 -32.64 -13.15
N ASP A 68 10.90 -32.15 -13.80
CA ASP A 68 11.09 -31.91 -15.24
C ASP A 68 10.32 -30.69 -15.78
N ALA A 69 11.07 -29.81 -16.43
CA ALA A 69 10.71 -28.45 -16.77
C ALA A 69 9.77 -28.38 -17.98
N THR A 70 8.64 -27.67 -17.84
CA THR A 70 7.80 -27.31 -18.99
C THR A 70 7.25 -25.90 -18.87
N ASP A 71 7.52 -25.15 -19.95
CA ASP A 71 6.85 -23.96 -20.47
C ASP A 71 5.52 -23.54 -19.81
N GLU A 72 5.47 -22.27 -19.43
CA GLU A 72 4.29 -21.57 -18.92
C GLU A 72 3.22 -21.40 -20.01
N ASN A 73 2.38 -22.43 -20.16
CA ASN A 73 1.07 -22.28 -20.79
C ASN A 73 0.14 -21.62 -19.77
N ILE A 74 -0.04 -20.30 -19.91
CA ILE A 74 -1.04 -19.52 -19.16
C ILE A 74 -2.42 -19.97 -19.65
N ASP A 75 -2.94 -20.99 -18.98
CA ASP A 75 -4.27 -21.52 -19.22
C ASP A 75 -5.31 -20.47 -18.82
N GLY A 76 -6.15 -20.06 -19.78
CA GLY A 76 -7.14 -19.00 -19.69
C GLY A 76 -8.34 -19.35 -18.82
N SER A 77 -8.09 -19.91 -17.63
CA SER A 77 -9.12 -20.11 -16.62
C SER A 77 -9.71 -18.75 -16.25
N ASN A 78 -11.04 -18.68 -16.19
CA ASN A 78 -11.85 -17.51 -15.86
C ASN A 78 -11.58 -17.04 -14.42
N ASN A 79 -10.39 -16.53 -14.16
CA ASN A 79 -10.01 -16.01 -12.87
C ASN A 79 -10.69 -14.64 -12.73
N THR A 80 -11.95 -14.68 -12.29
CA THR A 80 -12.75 -13.50 -11.95
C THR A 80 -12.15 -12.73 -10.77
N HIS A 81 -11.18 -13.32 -10.09
CA HIS A 81 -10.41 -12.69 -9.02
C HIS A 81 -9.08 -12.28 -9.64
N GLY A 82 -8.89 -10.97 -9.80
CA GLY A 82 -7.66 -10.45 -10.39
C GLY A 82 -6.42 -10.91 -9.64
N TYR A 83 -5.26 -10.80 -10.28
CA TYR A 83 -4.01 -11.36 -9.75
C TYR A 83 -3.30 -10.35 -8.83
N ILE A 84 -2.43 -10.87 -7.96
CA ILE A 84 -1.64 -10.10 -7.02
C ILE A 84 -0.16 -10.39 -7.27
N VAL A 85 0.65 -9.33 -7.30
CA VAL A 85 2.12 -9.39 -7.36
C VAL A 85 2.64 -8.93 -6.01
N HIS A 86 3.49 -9.74 -5.38
CA HIS A 86 4.05 -9.46 -4.06
C HIS A 86 5.55 -9.20 -4.17
N SER A 87 6.06 -8.29 -3.35
CA SER A 87 7.48 -8.20 -3.03
C SER A 87 7.68 -8.50 -1.55
N GLU A 88 8.81 -9.10 -1.19
CA GLU A 88 9.22 -9.30 0.21
C GLU A 88 9.59 -7.98 0.91
N LEU A 89 9.89 -6.94 0.13
CA LEU A 89 10.29 -5.64 0.65
C LEU A 89 9.05 -4.77 0.91
N SER A 90 8.95 -4.23 2.13
CA SER A 90 8.00 -3.18 2.49
C SER A 90 8.73 -1.89 2.82
N GLN A 91 7.99 -0.79 2.98
CA GLN A 91 8.57 0.45 3.49
C GLN A 91 9.21 0.30 4.89
N TYR A 92 8.77 -0.69 5.68
CA TYR A 92 9.32 -0.94 7.02
C TYR A 92 10.59 -1.78 7.00
N SER A 93 10.92 -2.39 5.87
CA SER A 93 12.15 -3.17 5.70
C SER A 93 13.40 -2.28 5.61
N LEU A 94 13.24 -0.97 5.38
CA LEU A 94 14.33 -0.02 5.20
C LEU A 94 14.41 1.02 6.33
N PRO A 95 15.62 1.46 6.74
CA PRO A 95 15.77 2.55 7.69
C PRO A 95 15.06 3.82 7.21
N ASN A 96 14.33 4.49 8.11
CA ASN A 96 13.54 5.69 7.81
C ASN A 96 12.42 5.50 6.78
N GLY A 97 12.07 4.28 6.38
CA GLY A 97 11.00 4.05 5.42
C GLY A 97 9.58 4.14 5.99
N ARG A 98 9.44 4.20 7.32
CA ARG A 98 8.15 4.35 8.04
C ARG A 98 7.28 5.51 7.55
N SER A 99 7.92 6.58 7.05
CA SER A 99 7.29 7.84 6.64
C SER A 99 7.42 8.10 5.14
N ALA A 100 7.92 7.13 4.37
CA ALA A 100 8.24 7.29 2.95
C ALA A 100 7.10 6.89 2.00
N CYS A 101 5.93 6.47 2.52
CA CYS A 101 4.80 5.95 1.73
C CYS A 101 4.43 6.84 0.53
N THR A 102 4.36 8.16 0.72
CA THR A 102 4.07 9.12 -0.35
C THR A 102 5.15 9.15 -1.44
N CYS A 103 6.43 9.11 -1.06
CA CYS A 103 7.54 9.09 -2.02
C CYS A 103 7.56 7.78 -2.82
N ILE A 104 7.28 6.66 -2.15
CA ILE A 104 7.16 5.34 -2.78
C ILE A 104 5.99 5.33 -3.77
N ALA A 105 4.82 5.84 -3.37
CA ALA A 105 3.64 5.93 -4.23
C ALA A 105 3.91 6.80 -5.47
N LEU A 106 4.58 7.94 -5.32
CA LEU A 106 4.98 8.78 -6.45
C LEU A 106 6.00 8.10 -7.37
N LYS A 107 6.95 7.35 -6.81
CA LYS A 107 7.91 6.58 -7.60
C LYS A 107 7.22 5.49 -8.40
N ALA A 108 6.34 4.71 -7.77
CA ALA A 108 5.52 3.71 -8.45
C ALA A 108 4.62 4.35 -9.53
N ALA A 109 4.03 5.52 -9.25
CA ALA A 109 3.24 6.26 -10.23
C ALA A 109 4.10 6.68 -11.43
N SER A 110 5.33 7.14 -11.20
CA SER A 110 6.25 7.48 -12.28
C SER A 110 6.57 6.29 -13.17
N PHE A 111 6.79 5.11 -12.58
CA PHE A 111 7.04 3.89 -13.35
C PHE A 111 5.80 3.48 -14.16
N LEU A 112 4.63 3.40 -13.52
CA LEU A 112 3.38 2.90 -14.09
C LEU A 112 2.65 3.89 -15.00
N LEU A 113 2.97 5.18 -14.96
CA LEU A 113 2.35 6.15 -15.87
C LEU A 113 3.25 6.46 -17.08
N LEU A 114 4.57 6.42 -16.92
CA LEU A 114 5.51 6.86 -17.97
C LEU A 114 5.92 5.78 -18.95
N ASP A 115 5.68 4.51 -18.63
CA ASP A 115 5.99 3.43 -19.55
C ASP A 115 4.99 3.46 -20.74
N ALA A 116 5.49 3.89 -21.90
CA ALA A 116 4.72 4.12 -23.12
C ALA A 116 4.09 2.84 -23.70
N ASP A 117 4.53 1.66 -23.29
CA ASP A 117 3.94 0.38 -23.70
C ASP A 117 2.72 -0.01 -22.86
N LEU A 118 2.41 0.75 -21.81
CA LEU A 118 1.25 0.54 -20.94
C LEU A 118 -0.06 0.98 -21.60
N ARG A 119 -0.26 0.57 -22.86
CA ARG A 119 -1.61 0.48 -23.43
C ARG A 119 -2.43 -0.46 -22.53
N PRO A 120 -3.75 -0.21 -22.38
CA PRO A 120 -4.59 -0.83 -21.34
C PRO A 120 -4.49 -2.36 -21.23
N ASN A 121 -4.19 -3.06 -22.32
CA ASN A 121 -4.12 -4.52 -22.34
C ASN A 121 -2.72 -5.12 -22.06
N LYS A 122 -1.69 -4.30 -21.83
CA LYS A 122 -0.30 -4.76 -21.55
C LYS A 122 0.24 -4.31 -20.18
N GLN A 123 -0.52 -3.51 -19.42
CA GLN A 123 -0.07 -3.02 -18.10
C GLN A 123 0.26 -4.12 -17.11
N VAL A 124 -0.52 -5.21 -17.17
CA VAL A 124 -0.46 -6.32 -16.24
C VAL A 124 0.88 -7.06 -16.26
N GLY A 125 1.45 -7.30 -17.42
CA GLY A 125 2.67 -8.10 -17.55
C GLY A 125 3.96 -7.41 -17.09
N LYS A 126 3.91 -6.13 -16.73
CA LYS A 126 5.11 -5.35 -16.37
C LYS A 126 5.29 -5.13 -14.87
N ILE A 127 4.27 -5.44 -14.07
CA ILE A 127 4.39 -5.35 -12.62
C ILE A 127 5.06 -6.63 -12.13
N SER A 128 6.28 -6.50 -11.61
CA SER A 128 7.03 -7.61 -11.05
C SER A 128 7.42 -7.33 -9.59
N PRO A 129 7.76 -8.35 -8.80
CA PRO A 129 8.30 -8.19 -7.44
C PRO A 129 9.53 -7.26 -7.39
N GLU A 130 10.39 -7.32 -8.42
CA GLU A 130 11.59 -6.50 -8.53
C GLU A 130 11.22 -5.03 -8.72
N VAL A 131 10.28 -4.73 -9.63
CA VAL A 131 9.78 -3.36 -9.85
C VAL A 131 9.19 -2.78 -8.57
N LEU A 132 8.42 -3.57 -7.80
CA LEU A 132 7.88 -3.12 -6.51
C LEU A 132 9.00 -2.82 -5.52
N SER A 133 10.01 -3.71 -5.44
CA SER A 133 11.17 -3.52 -4.56
C SER A 133 11.97 -2.27 -4.91
N ASP A 134 12.18 -2.02 -6.20
CA ASP A 134 12.86 -0.82 -6.70
C ASP A 134 12.08 0.45 -6.33
N CYS A 135 10.75 0.44 -6.48
CA CYS A 135 9.91 1.56 -6.07
C CYS A 135 10.01 1.85 -4.56
N ILE A 136 10.07 0.80 -3.74
CA ILE A 136 10.26 0.94 -2.28
C ILE A 136 11.63 1.55 -1.98
N MET A 137 12.72 0.98 -2.53
CA MET A 137 14.08 1.46 -2.27
C MET A 137 14.27 2.91 -2.71
N GLU A 138 13.89 3.23 -3.95
CA GLU A 138 14.03 4.58 -4.50
C GLU A 138 13.10 5.59 -3.82
N GLY A 139 11.90 5.18 -3.41
CA GLY A 139 10.98 6.01 -2.66
C GLY A 139 11.52 6.37 -1.26
N VAL A 140 12.09 5.39 -0.54
CA VAL A 140 12.73 5.63 0.76
C VAL A 140 13.97 6.52 0.62
N GLN A 141 14.82 6.26 -0.39
CA GLN A 141 15.98 7.10 -0.68
C GLN A 141 15.56 8.55 -0.99
N SER A 142 14.48 8.73 -1.75
CA SER A 142 13.94 10.06 -2.04
C SER A 142 13.46 10.75 -0.76
N TYR A 143 12.71 10.05 0.09
CA TYR A 143 12.28 10.61 1.37
C TYR A 143 13.47 11.05 2.25
N GLN A 144 14.51 10.23 2.35
CA GLN A 144 15.73 10.56 3.09
C GLN A 144 16.42 11.82 2.55
N ALA A 145 16.59 11.92 1.22
CA ALA A 145 17.18 13.11 0.59
C ALA A 145 16.36 14.39 0.87
N ILE A 146 15.02 14.31 0.95
CA ILE A 146 14.19 15.45 1.36
C ILE A 146 14.50 15.88 2.80
N ILE A 147 14.59 14.93 3.73
CA ILE A 147 14.85 15.25 5.13
C ILE A 147 16.22 15.91 5.27
N GLU A 148 17.24 15.34 4.61
CA GLU A 148 18.62 15.85 4.67
C GLU A 148 18.73 17.28 4.10
N THR A 149 18.07 17.56 2.97
CA THR A 149 18.09 18.89 2.35
C THR A 149 17.24 19.93 3.09
N GLY A 150 16.15 19.51 3.75
CA GLY A 150 15.25 20.40 4.49
C GLY A 150 15.71 20.79 5.90
N SER A 151 16.76 20.16 6.45
CA SER A 151 17.12 20.24 7.87
C SER A 151 17.99 21.44 8.27
N THR A 152 17.99 22.55 7.53
CA THR A 152 18.92 23.67 7.80
C THR A 152 18.56 24.55 9.01
N SER A 153 17.44 24.37 9.71
CA SER A 153 17.12 25.29 10.82
C SER A 153 16.34 24.77 12.03
N SER A 154 15.77 23.57 12.01
CA SER A 154 15.17 22.97 13.22
C SER A 154 14.84 21.52 12.95
N ALA A 155 15.24 20.62 13.86
CA ALA A 155 15.00 19.18 13.79
C ALA A 155 13.50 18.84 13.96
N SER A 156 12.65 19.33 13.07
CA SER A 156 11.27 18.86 12.96
C SER A 156 11.30 17.49 12.30
N THR A 157 10.91 16.48 13.07
CA THR A 157 10.58 15.14 12.58
C THR A 157 9.34 15.27 11.68
N VAL A 158 9.53 15.56 10.39
CA VAL A 158 8.43 15.60 9.42
C VAL A 158 8.02 14.15 9.14
N GLU A 159 7.02 13.66 9.87
CA GLU A 159 6.61 12.24 9.82
C GLU A 159 5.74 11.90 8.59
N HIS A 160 5.14 12.89 7.94
CA HIS A 160 4.32 12.68 6.74
C HIS A 160 4.44 13.85 5.78
N MET A 161 4.40 13.57 4.47
CA MET A 161 4.46 14.58 3.42
C MET A 161 3.33 14.40 2.42
N SER A 162 2.76 15.50 1.94
CA SER A 162 1.81 15.46 0.83
C SER A 162 2.52 15.22 -0.51
N PRO A 163 1.83 14.69 -1.54
CA PRO A 163 2.40 14.57 -2.88
C PRO A 163 2.93 15.89 -3.45
N GLU A 164 2.26 17.03 -3.23
CA GLU A 164 2.75 18.35 -3.68
C GLU A 164 4.05 18.74 -2.98
N GLU A 165 4.16 18.49 -1.67
CA GLU A 165 5.37 18.78 -0.92
C GLU A 165 6.54 17.95 -1.46
N VAL A 166 6.33 16.66 -1.74
CA VAL A 166 7.36 15.79 -2.34
C VAL A 166 7.75 16.29 -3.74
N LEU A 167 6.77 16.57 -4.60
CA LEU A 167 7.00 17.02 -5.97
C LEU A 167 7.70 18.39 -6.04
N SER A 168 7.40 19.29 -5.09
CA SER A 168 8.06 20.61 -5.00
C SER A 168 9.54 20.53 -4.61
N LYS A 169 9.93 19.47 -3.87
CA LYS A 169 11.31 19.26 -3.40
C LYS A 169 12.17 18.43 -4.36
N PHE A 170 11.57 17.79 -5.36
CA PHE A 170 12.26 16.99 -6.38
C PHE A 170 12.13 17.55 -7.81
N PRO A 171 12.77 18.68 -8.12
CA PRO A 171 12.92 19.12 -9.50
C PRO A 171 13.81 18.12 -10.28
N GLY A 172 13.38 17.66 -11.46
CA GLY A 172 14.28 16.99 -12.42
C GLY A 172 13.94 15.55 -12.85
N THR A 173 13.10 14.80 -12.13
CA THR A 173 12.79 13.40 -12.50
C THR A 173 11.30 13.11 -12.54
N ILE A 174 10.62 13.18 -11.40
CA ILE A 174 9.18 12.87 -11.32
C ILE A 174 8.35 14.11 -11.68
N SER A 175 8.68 15.26 -11.09
CA SER A 175 7.96 16.53 -11.29
C SER A 175 8.00 17.07 -12.71
N GLU A 176 8.99 16.68 -13.51
CA GLU A 176 9.08 17.05 -14.93
C GLU A 176 8.14 16.20 -15.79
N LYS A 177 7.85 14.98 -15.38
CA LYS A 177 7.14 13.99 -16.19
C LYS A 177 5.70 13.74 -15.73
N ILE A 178 5.40 13.97 -14.46
CA ILE A 178 4.06 13.86 -13.87
C ILE A 178 3.62 15.24 -13.39
N LYS A 179 2.34 15.55 -13.56
CA LYS A 179 1.67 16.70 -12.94
C LYS A 179 0.54 16.22 -12.03
N VAL A 180 0.35 16.93 -10.93
CA VAL A 180 -0.89 16.86 -10.14
C VAL A 180 -1.93 17.70 -10.88
N LEU A 181 -3.02 17.07 -11.29
CA LEU A 181 -4.13 17.72 -12.00
C LEU A 181 -5.11 18.35 -11.01
N SER A 182 -5.43 17.63 -9.94
CA SER A 182 -6.37 18.10 -8.93
C SER A 182 -6.19 17.35 -7.61
N LEU A 183 -6.63 17.97 -6.53
CA LEU A 183 -6.84 17.36 -5.23
C LEU A 183 -8.35 17.18 -5.03
N GLN A 184 -8.77 15.96 -4.74
CA GLN A 184 -10.12 15.62 -4.34
C GLN A 184 -10.10 15.17 -2.88
N SER A 185 -11.14 15.49 -2.12
CA SER A 185 -11.30 14.98 -0.76
C SER A 185 -12.63 14.25 -0.64
N GLY A 186 -12.67 13.20 0.16
CA GLY A 186 -13.87 12.43 0.41
C GLY A 186 -13.96 11.97 1.86
N VAL A 187 -15.04 11.27 2.19
CA VAL A 187 -15.30 10.76 3.54
C VAL A 187 -15.65 9.27 3.45
N LEU A 188 -15.02 8.46 4.30
CA LEU A 188 -15.37 7.07 4.50
C LEU A 188 -16.67 6.98 5.30
N LEU A 189 -17.60 6.14 4.85
CA LEU A 189 -18.88 5.95 5.52
C LEU A 189 -18.91 4.56 6.17
N SER A 190 -19.43 4.49 7.40
CA SER A 190 -19.54 3.25 8.18
C SER A 190 -20.64 2.31 7.68
N SER A 191 -21.61 2.83 6.94
CA SER A 191 -22.61 2.02 6.23
C SER A 191 -21.94 1.23 5.11
N PRO A 192 -22.44 0.03 4.74
CA PRO A 192 -21.92 -0.70 3.60
C PRO A 192 -21.83 0.25 2.42
N PRO A 193 -20.72 0.22 1.64
CA PRO A 193 -20.45 1.20 0.61
C PRO A 193 -21.60 1.20 -0.39
N SER A 194 -22.57 2.08 -0.18
CA SER A 194 -23.57 2.37 -1.19
C SER A 194 -22.77 3.01 -2.31
N LEU A 195 -22.67 2.36 -3.45
CA LEU A 195 -21.95 2.87 -4.63
C LEU A 195 -22.44 4.28 -5.05
N SER A 196 -23.59 4.70 -4.53
CA SER A 196 -24.23 6.01 -4.73
C SER A 196 -23.97 7.04 -3.62
N ALA A 197 -23.19 6.73 -2.60
CA ALA A 197 -22.94 7.68 -1.53
C ALA A 197 -22.09 8.86 -2.05
N PRO A 198 -22.64 10.08 -2.06
CA PRO A 198 -21.88 11.24 -2.53
C PRO A 198 -20.66 11.44 -1.65
N SER A 199 -19.50 11.66 -2.25
CA SER A 199 -18.20 11.84 -1.57
C SER A 199 -17.55 10.57 -0.98
N GLY A 200 -18.09 9.37 -1.25
CA GLY A 200 -17.41 8.11 -0.92
C GLY A 200 -16.22 7.82 -1.85
N ILE A 201 -15.42 6.79 -1.55
CA ILE A 201 -14.27 6.38 -2.40
C ILE A 201 -14.72 6.12 -3.84
N TYR A 202 -15.81 5.38 -4.03
CA TYR A 202 -16.31 5.05 -5.37
C TYR A 202 -16.68 6.31 -6.16
N ASP A 203 -17.47 7.21 -5.57
CA ASP A 203 -17.86 8.48 -6.20
C ASP A 203 -16.63 9.35 -6.51
N CYS A 204 -15.69 9.43 -5.57
CA CYS A 204 -14.43 10.15 -5.77
C CYS A 204 -13.62 9.60 -6.95
N LEU A 205 -13.45 8.28 -7.07
CA LEU A 205 -12.71 7.68 -8.17
C LEU A 205 -13.48 7.74 -9.51
N ALA A 206 -14.76 7.38 -9.50
CA ALA A 206 -15.58 7.25 -10.70
C ALA A 206 -15.94 8.61 -11.33
N ASN A 207 -16.24 9.62 -10.50
CA ASN A 207 -16.78 10.89 -10.95
C ASN A 207 -15.77 12.02 -10.81
N SER A 208 -15.04 12.12 -9.71
CA SER A 208 -14.12 13.24 -9.48
C SER A 208 -12.74 12.99 -10.10
N CYS A 209 -12.24 11.75 -10.04
CA CYS A 209 -10.91 11.40 -10.55
C CYS A 209 -10.97 11.00 -12.02
N LEU A 210 -11.87 10.12 -12.46
CA LEU A 210 -11.92 9.68 -13.87
C LEU A 210 -12.47 10.75 -14.82
N ARG A 211 -13.51 11.49 -14.41
CA ARG A 211 -14.24 12.42 -15.29
C ARG A 211 -13.81 13.88 -15.11
N ASN A 212 -12.66 14.12 -14.49
CA ASN A 212 -12.13 15.47 -14.34
C ASN A 212 -11.85 16.09 -15.72
N SER A 213 -12.27 17.35 -15.93
CA SER A 213 -12.16 18.03 -17.22
C SER A 213 -10.72 18.25 -17.71
N GLY A 214 -9.72 18.11 -16.82
CA GLY A 214 -8.31 18.24 -17.17
C GLY A 214 -7.60 16.96 -17.63
N ILE A 215 -8.30 15.82 -17.69
CA ILE A 215 -7.71 14.50 -17.98
C ILE A 215 -7.81 14.19 -19.47
N ASP A 216 -6.68 13.81 -20.06
CA ASP A 216 -6.67 13.15 -21.37
C ASP A 216 -7.38 11.77 -21.26
N PRO A 217 -8.52 11.55 -21.95
CA PRO A 217 -9.29 10.31 -21.87
C PRO A 217 -8.56 9.09 -22.45
N CYS A 218 -7.48 9.29 -23.20
CA CYS A 218 -6.66 8.23 -23.80
C CYS A 218 -5.50 7.80 -22.90
N CYS A 219 -5.27 8.49 -21.79
CA CYS A 219 -4.19 8.20 -20.87
C CYS A 219 -4.71 7.55 -19.57
N SER A 220 -3.86 6.71 -18.98
CA SER A 220 -4.11 6.22 -17.62
C SER A 220 -3.95 7.38 -16.63
N VAL A 221 -4.64 7.27 -15.50
CA VAL A 221 -4.63 8.28 -14.43
C VAL A 221 -4.09 7.62 -13.18
N GLY A 222 -3.08 8.23 -12.56
CA GLY A 222 -2.65 7.82 -11.23
C GLY A 222 -3.47 8.56 -10.18
N VAL A 223 -3.84 7.89 -9.10
CA VAL A 223 -4.45 8.53 -7.93
C VAL A 223 -3.68 8.09 -6.71
N ILE A 224 -3.02 9.04 -6.04
CA ILE A 224 -2.45 8.79 -4.72
C ILE A 224 -3.53 9.07 -3.70
N LEU A 225 -3.98 8.02 -3.01
CA LEU A 225 -5.00 8.13 -1.98
C LEU A 225 -4.32 8.13 -0.61
N VAL A 226 -4.56 9.20 0.15
CA VAL A 226 -3.95 9.46 1.45
C VAL A 226 -5.03 9.44 2.52
N LYS A 227 -4.86 8.56 3.50
CA LYS A 227 -5.60 8.57 4.76
C LYS A 227 -4.58 8.37 5.88
N PRO A 228 -4.15 9.44 6.57
CA PRO A 228 -3.06 9.35 7.52
C PRO A 228 -3.24 8.22 8.56
N PRO A 229 -2.18 7.45 8.86
CA PRO A 229 -0.80 7.62 8.37
C PRO A 229 -0.49 6.94 7.01
N GLU A 230 -1.50 6.37 6.36
CA GLU A 230 -1.32 5.47 5.22
C GLU A 230 -1.49 6.18 3.87
N THR A 231 -0.82 5.66 2.84
CA THR A 231 -0.87 6.16 1.46
C THR A 231 -0.72 5.01 0.48
N VAL A 232 -1.61 4.96 -0.52
CA VAL A 232 -1.59 3.97 -1.59
C VAL A 232 -1.63 4.65 -2.96
N LEU A 233 -1.15 3.94 -3.98
CA LEU A 233 -1.30 4.36 -5.37
C LEU A 233 -2.37 3.53 -6.05
N ILE A 234 -3.22 4.20 -6.83
CA ILE A 234 -4.21 3.59 -7.70
C ILE A 234 -3.88 3.99 -9.14
N ILE A 235 -3.89 3.07 -10.09
CA ILE A 235 -3.88 3.36 -11.53
C ILE A 235 -5.27 3.06 -12.07
N LEU A 236 -5.89 4.09 -12.63
CA LEU A 236 -7.17 4.04 -13.30
C LEU A 236 -6.91 3.91 -14.82
N PRO A 237 -7.58 2.99 -15.51
CA PRO A 237 -7.39 2.80 -16.95
C PRO A 237 -7.93 4.01 -17.73
N PRO A 238 -7.50 4.20 -19.00
CA PRO A 238 -8.06 5.23 -19.86
C PRO A 238 -9.58 5.07 -20.03
N LEU A 239 -10.31 6.18 -20.02
CA LEU A 239 -11.76 6.19 -20.25
C LEU A 239 -12.16 5.62 -21.61
N SER A 240 -11.27 5.74 -22.61
CA SER A 240 -11.49 5.21 -23.96
C SER A 240 -11.24 3.71 -24.08
N SER A 241 -10.81 3.03 -23.01
CA SER A 241 -10.50 1.60 -23.04
C SER A 241 -11.70 0.74 -22.66
N ASP A 242 -12.16 -0.08 -23.60
CA ASP A 242 -13.12 -1.15 -23.31
C ASP A 242 -12.38 -2.29 -22.60
N GLY A 243 -12.60 -2.42 -21.28
CA GLY A 243 -12.04 -3.52 -20.48
C GLY A 243 -10.66 -3.26 -19.86
N GLY A 244 -10.30 -1.99 -19.63
CA GLY A 244 -9.12 -1.66 -18.83
C GLY A 244 -9.22 -2.20 -17.40
N SER A 245 -8.08 -2.56 -16.81
CA SER A 245 -8.01 -3.02 -15.42
C SER A 245 -7.59 -1.88 -14.48
N PHE A 246 -8.00 -1.98 -13.22
CA PHE A 246 -7.61 -1.06 -12.17
C PHE A 246 -6.46 -1.67 -11.36
N ILE A 247 -5.48 -0.86 -10.96
CA ILE A 247 -4.30 -1.37 -10.25
C ILE A 247 -4.20 -0.64 -8.92
N LEU A 248 -4.05 -1.38 -7.83
CA LEU A 248 -3.69 -0.86 -6.51
C LEU A 248 -2.25 -1.24 -6.22
N VAL A 249 -1.45 -0.29 -5.72
CA VAL A 249 -0.12 -0.55 -5.17
C VAL A 249 -0.09 -0.07 -3.72
N ASP A 250 0.24 -0.97 -2.80
CA ASP A 250 0.42 -0.67 -1.38
C ASP A 250 1.82 -1.10 -0.93
N SER A 251 2.50 -0.20 -0.24
CA SER A 251 3.86 -0.38 0.28
C SER A 251 3.89 -0.96 1.70
N HIS A 252 2.73 -1.04 2.35
CA HIS A 252 2.57 -1.59 3.70
C HIS A 252 2.41 -3.12 3.65
N PRO A 253 2.98 -3.84 4.63
CA PRO A 253 2.61 -5.22 4.89
C PRO A 253 1.15 -5.29 5.33
N ARG A 254 0.43 -6.30 4.84
CA ARG A 254 -0.98 -6.55 5.15
C ARG A 254 -1.21 -8.03 5.43
N PRO A 255 -0.77 -8.61 6.56
CA PRO A 255 -1.07 -10.01 6.87
C PRO A 255 -2.59 -10.27 6.91
N PRO A 256 -3.09 -11.39 6.36
CA PRO A 256 -2.36 -12.48 5.70
C PRO A 256 -2.12 -12.26 4.19
N VAL A 257 -2.50 -11.12 3.62
CA VAL A 257 -2.36 -10.81 2.18
C VAL A 257 -0.90 -10.77 1.76
N CYS A 258 -0.04 -10.03 2.46
CA CYS A 258 1.38 -9.92 2.15
C CYS A 258 2.23 -9.53 3.36
N ALA A 259 3.46 -10.05 3.43
CA ALA A 259 4.45 -9.66 4.44
C ALA A 259 5.31 -8.46 4.01
N GLY A 260 5.37 -8.16 2.71
CA GLY A 260 6.06 -7.00 2.14
C GLY A 260 5.08 -6.04 1.45
N SER A 261 5.46 -5.49 0.31
CA SER A 261 4.58 -4.67 -0.54
C SER A 261 3.84 -5.51 -1.58
N TYR A 262 2.78 -4.95 -2.16
CA TYR A 262 2.05 -5.64 -3.22
C TYR A 262 1.43 -4.69 -4.23
N ALA A 263 1.15 -5.24 -5.41
CA ALA A 263 0.24 -4.68 -6.39
C ALA A 263 -0.88 -5.67 -6.69
N GLN A 264 -2.12 -5.20 -6.75
CA GLN A 264 -3.28 -6.01 -7.06
C GLN A 264 -4.04 -5.40 -8.21
N VAL A 265 -4.42 -6.25 -9.17
CA VAL A 265 -5.21 -5.85 -10.33
C VAL A 265 -6.67 -6.23 -10.13
N PHE A 266 -7.58 -5.33 -10.48
CA PHE A 266 -9.02 -5.50 -10.34
C PHE A 266 -9.69 -5.36 -11.70
N PRO A 267 -10.65 -6.25 -12.02
CA PRO A 267 -11.41 -6.17 -13.26
C PRO A 267 -12.46 -5.05 -13.22
N THR A 268 -12.92 -4.66 -12.03
CA THR A 268 -13.94 -3.62 -11.85
C THR A 268 -13.51 -2.58 -10.81
N LEU A 269 -14.06 -1.36 -10.94
CA LEU A 269 -13.86 -0.30 -9.96
C LEU A 269 -14.51 -0.65 -8.61
N GLU A 270 -15.59 -1.43 -8.62
CA GLU A 270 -16.29 -1.88 -7.41
C GLU A 270 -15.38 -2.79 -6.57
N ASP A 271 -14.73 -3.78 -7.18
CA ASP A 271 -13.81 -4.68 -6.48
C ASP A 271 -12.62 -3.90 -5.87
N LEU A 272 -12.08 -2.93 -6.62
CA LEU A 272 -11.04 -2.03 -6.12
C LEU A 272 -11.54 -1.23 -4.91
N CYS A 273 -12.74 -0.64 -4.98
CA CYS A 273 -13.30 0.15 -3.89
C CYS A 273 -13.55 -0.70 -2.64
N GLN A 274 -14.04 -1.94 -2.81
CA GLN A 274 -14.20 -2.87 -1.71
C GLN A 274 -12.84 -3.17 -1.04
N LYS A 275 -11.78 -3.38 -1.83
CA LYS A 275 -10.42 -3.54 -1.28
C LYS A 275 -9.98 -2.28 -0.53
N LEU A 276 -10.16 -1.09 -1.10
CA LEU A 276 -9.80 0.16 -0.46
C LEU A 276 -10.54 0.38 0.86
N SER A 277 -11.82 -0.02 0.97
CA SER A 277 -12.56 0.01 2.24
C SER A 277 -12.00 -0.96 3.29
N SER A 278 -11.34 -2.05 2.88
CA SER A 278 -10.63 -2.95 3.82
C SER A 278 -9.30 -2.39 4.30
N ILE A 279 -8.65 -1.56 3.48
CA ILE A 279 -7.39 -0.88 3.80
C ILE A 279 -7.66 0.33 4.69
N PHE A 280 -8.69 1.10 4.32
CA PHE A 280 -9.12 2.31 5.00
C PHE A 280 -10.52 2.09 5.60
N PRO A 281 -10.64 1.33 6.70
CA PRO A 281 -11.93 1.15 7.35
C PRO A 281 -12.42 2.49 7.90
N ALA A 282 -13.73 2.71 7.81
CA ALA A 282 -14.36 3.80 8.53
C ALA A 282 -14.25 3.54 10.04
N VAL A 283 -13.84 4.55 10.79
CA VAL A 283 -13.74 4.50 12.24
C VAL A 283 -15.07 4.95 12.84
N ASP A 284 -15.70 4.07 13.60
CA ASP A 284 -16.81 4.43 14.48
C ASP A 284 -16.24 5.02 15.77
N LEU A 285 -16.42 6.32 15.96
CA LEU A 285 -15.96 7.03 17.15
C LEU A 285 -16.98 7.00 18.30
N GLY A 286 -18.13 6.34 18.09
CA GLY A 286 -19.22 6.26 19.06
C GLY A 286 -20.17 7.45 19.01
N PRO A 287 -21.33 7.34 19.68
CA PRO A 287 -22.42 8.32 19.59
C PRO A 287 -22.11 9.67 20.26
N ASP A 288 -21.10 9.71 21.15
CA ASP A 288 -20.71 10.93 21.88
C ASP A 288 -19.81 11.86 21.05
N VAL A 289 -19.30 11.38 19.90
CA VAL A 289 -18.46 12.18 19.01
C VAL A 289 -19.32 12.83 17.94
N GLY A 290 -19.30 14.16 17.90
CA GLY A 290 -20.08 14.93 16.92
C GLY A 290 -19.70 14.59 15.47
N GLU A 291 -20.69 14.67 14.57
CA GLU A 291 -20.56 14.31 13.15
C GLU A 291 -19.35 14.96 12.46
N MET A 292 -19.09 16.24 12.74
CA MET A 292 -17.95 16.95 12.16
C MET A 292 -16.59 16.31 12.52
N ILE A 293 -16.43 15.86 13.77
CA ILE A 293 -15.20 15.19 14.21
C ILE A 293 -15.12 13.81 13.54
N ALA A 294 -16.22 13.08 13.50
CA ALA A 294 -16.28 11.78 12.82
C ALA A 294 -15.92 11.90 11.32
N MET A 295 -16.42 12.92 10.63
CA MET A 295 -16.06 13.20 9.23
C MET A 295 -14.58 13.52 9.07
N MET A 296 -13.98 14.28 9.99
CA MET A 296 -12.54 14.60 9.95
C MET A 296 -11.66 13.35 10.13
N TYR A 297 -12.00 12.45 11.06
CA TYR A 297 -11.25 11.19 11.22
C TYR A 297 -11.47 10.23 10.03
N ASN A 298 -12.62 10.32 9.38
CA ASN A 298 -12.97 9.49 8.24
C ASN A 298 -12.66 10.14 6.89
N SER A 299 -12.07 11.33 6.86
CA SER A 299 -11.69 11.96 5.60
C SER A 299 -10.49 11.27 4.97
N PHE A 300 -10.40 11.40 3.65
CA PHE A 300 -9.25 11.02 2.85
C PHE A 300 -9.03 12.05 1.75
N ASP A 301 -7.81 12.12 1.26
CA ASP A 301 -7.41 12.95 0.14
C ASP A 301 -7.00 12.07 -1.04
N ALA A 302 -7.28 12.52 -2.26
CA ALA A 302 -6.99 11.83 -3.50
C ALA A 302 -6.33 12.81 -4.49
N TYR A 303 -5.05 12.58 -4.74
CA TYR A 303 -4.23 13.40 -5.63
C TYR A 303 -4.23 12.78 -7.01
N VAL A 304 -4.85 13.47 -7.96
CA VAL A 304 -4.99 13.00 -9.34
C VAL A 304 -3.73 13.36 -10.13
N LEU A 305 -3.06 12.35 -10.67
CA LEU A 305 -1.81 12.43 -11.39
C LEU A 305 -2.00 12.04 -12.85
N GLN A 306 -1.33 12.75 -13.74
CA GLN A 306 -1.21 12.34 -15.15
C GLN A 306 0.19 12.68 -15.65
N VAL A 307 0.66 11.91 -16.64
CA VAL A 307 1.86 12.27 -17.40
C VAL A 307 1.67 13.65 -17.99
N LYS A 308 2.68 14.52 -17.88
CA LYS A 308 2.69 15.75 -18.66
C LYS A 308 2.78 15.32 -20.11
N GLY A 309 1.72 15.57 -20.88
CA GLY A 309 1.78 15.45 -22.33
C GLY A 309 3.03 16.18 -22.75
N GLY A 310 3.99 15.48 -23.36
CA GLY A 310 5.08 16.17 -24.01
C GLY A 310 4.38 17.12 -24.96
N ASP A 311 4.62 18.42 -24.82
CA ASP A 311 4.26 19.36 -25.87
C ASP A 311 4.95 18.80 -27.11
N THR A 312 4.21 18.01 -27.89
CA THR A 312 4.54 17.74 -29.26
C THR A 312 4.29 19.10 -29.89
N ASP A 313 5.29 19.98 -29.77
CA ASP A 313 5.39 21.21 -30.54
C ASP A 313 5.27 20.79 -32.01
N THR A 314 4.04 20.81 -32.52
CA THR A 314 3.69 20.70 -33.92
C THR A 314 3.73 22.09 -34.54
#